data_AF-A0A924Q0Y1-F1
#
_entry.id   AF-A0A924Q0Y1-F1
#
_cell.length_a   1.000
_cell.length_b   1.000
_cell.length_c   1.000
_cell.angle_alpha   90.00
_cell.angle_beta   90.00
_cell.angle_gamma   90.00
#
_symmetry.space_group_name_H-M   'P 1'
#
loop_
_entity.id
_entity.type
_entity.pdbx_description
1 polymer ?
#
loop_
_entity_poly.entity_id
_entity_poly.type
_entity_poly.pdbx_seq_one_letter_code
_entity_poly.pdbx_strand_id
1 'polypeptide(L)'
;PAVATGFVECSHNASPAPDTTLRRIPAPRLDSPGFAAWQLALRASRAFLAHHQREVMLLAALPLPLADTRRVAADASGVQVHAQADMLAYLHRTGVIAAPGKANGDDPGSASALIQLAWPWLRTQAARDLPESLEAPDGVLAGLVSASAIARGAFRSVAGDFSTSRLRDVGDAEPVPSWELGDDSRDAQLARHVCLFAPQPEGWSLQSDVTLSSSAAWRFGGASRLMGSILRAARAAGDALVFEPNGNAAWASVRRVMGTLLEGFWREGAFAGAAMGDAFTVRCDRSTMTQADLDAGRLLVEITVRPAMSIECITVVLNLNSAGHTVVLREAA
;
A
#
# COMPACT_ATOMS: atom_id res chain seq x y z
N PRO A 1 -2.68 67.35 -20.32
CA PRO A 1 -2.25 65.94 -20.22
C PRO A 1 -1.95 65.57 -18.76
N ALA A 2 -2.86 64.84 -18.12
CA ALA A 2 -2.65 64.36 -16.76
C ALA A 2 -1.56 63.28 -16.76
N VAL A 3 -0.45 63.53 -16.06
CA VAL A 3 0.59 62.53 -15.85
C VAL A 3 0.08 61.57 -14.77
N ALA A 4 -0.20 60.33 -15.17
CA ALA A 4 -0.56 59.28 -14.22
C ALA A 4 0.63 59.03 -13.28
N THR A 5 0.47 59.37 -12.01
CA THR A 5 1.42 59.02 -10.95
C THR A 5 1.24 57.54 -10.60
N GLY A 6 1.96 56.67 -11.31
CA GLY A 6 2.11 55.27 -10.97
C GLY A 6 3.34 55.07 -10.09
N PHE A 7 3.21 54.27 -9.03
CA PHE A 7 4.35 53.84 -8.22
C PHE A 7 5.23 52.91 -9.08
N VAL A 8 6.46 53.31 -9.37
CA VAL A 8 7.46 52.46 -10.03
C VAL A 8 8.29 51.82 -8.92
N GLU A 9 8.19 50.50 -8.79
CA GLU A 9 8.99 49.75 -7.82
C GLU A 9 10.47 49.79 -8.24
N CYS A 10 11.28 50.62 -7.56
CA CYS A 10 12.68 50.88 -7.91
C CYS A 10 13.67 49.77 -7.49
N SER A 11 13.19 48.63 -6.98
CA SER A 11 14.03 47.52 -6.58
C SER A 11 13.68 46.27 -7.37
N HIS A 12 14.57 45.86 -8.28
CA HIS A 12 14.62 44.46 -8.66
C HIS A 12 15.07 43.68 -7.43
N ASN A 13 14.13 43.10 -6.69
CA ASN A 13 14.45 42.07 -5.71
C ASN A 13 15.05 40.91 -6.50
N ALA A 14 16.38 40.90 -6.63
CA ALA A 14 17.10 39.76 -7.14
C ALA A 14 16.75 38.58 -6.23
N SER A 15 16.11 37.56 -6.79
CA SER A 15 15.85 36.34 -6.04
C SER A 15 17.18 35.86 -5.45
N PRO A 16 17.25 35.59 -4.13
CA PRO A 16 18.47 35.10 -3.53
C PRO A 16 18.93 33.84 -4.28
N ALA A 17 20.25 33.70 -4.44
CA ALA A 17 20.81 32.51 -5.07
C ALA A 17 20.28 31.26 -4.34
N PRO A 18 19.85 30.21 -5.08
CA PRO A 18 19.26 29.04 -4.45
C PRO A 18 20.28 28.38 -3.50
N ASP A 19 19.88 28.15 -2.26
CA ASP A 19 20.69 27.43 -1.29
C ASP A 19 20.76 25.95 -1.71
N THR A 20 21.94 25.55 -2.17
CA THR A 20 22.20 24.18 -2.65
C THR A 20 23.02 23.36 -1.66
N THR A 21 23.22 23.86 -0.44
CA THR A 21 24.07 23.20 0.57
C THR A 21 23.57 21.80 0.92
N LEU A 22 22.25 21.63 1.05
CA LEU A 22 21.62 20.35 1.35
C LEU A 22 21.91 19.28 0.28
N ARG A 23 22.05 19.67 -0.99
CA ARG A 23 22.32 18.72 -2.10
C ARG A 23 23.64 17.97 -1.95
N ARG A 24 24.57 18.50 -1.16
CA ARG A 24 25.88 17.90 -0.89
C ARG A 24 25.88 16.95 0.31
N ILE A 25 24.79 16.91 1.06
CA ILE A 25 24.61 16.02 2.21
C ILE A 25 24.04 14.70 1.69
N PRO A 26 24.59 13.54 2.12
CA PRO A 26 24.04 12.25 1.74
C PRO A 26 22.61 12.08 2.25
N ALA A 27 21.76 11.44 1.45
CA ALA A 27 20.42 11.07 1.90
C ALA A 27 20.50 10.15 3.14
N PRO A 28 19.50 10.20 4.05
CA PRO A 28 19.46 9.32 5.21
C PRO A 28 19.55 7.85 4.80
N ARG A 29 20.58 7.16 5.32
CA ARG A 29 20.83 5.73 5.06
C ARG A 29 20.99 5.00 6.39
N LEU A 30 20.53 3.74 6.45
CA LEU A 30 20.61 2.91 7.64
C LEU A 30 21.71 1.84 7.52
N ASP A 31 22.37 1.60 8.65
CA ASP A 31 23.21 0.43 8.89
C ASP A 31 22.36 -0.73 9.46
N SER A 32 22.99 -1.88 9.73
CA SER A 32 22.27 -3.04 10.28
C SER A 32 21.58 -2.76 11.62
N PRO A 33 22.21 -2.08 12.61
CA PRO A 33 21.52 -1.58 13.81
C PRO A 33 20.33 -0.66 13.49
N GLY A 34 20.48 0.24 12.52
CA GLY A 34 19.40 1.12 12.06
C GLY A 34 18.22 0.35 11.51
N PHE A 35 18.45 -0.66 10.66
CA PHE A 35 17.38 -1.54 10.17
C PHE A 35 16.70 -2.33 11.31
N ALA A 36 17.44 -2.77 12.33
CA ALA A 36 16.85 -3.43 13.49
C ALA A 36 15.97 -2.47 14.31
N ALA A 37 16.39 -1.22 14.50
CA ALA A 37 15.59 -0.19 15.15
C ALA A 37 14.33 0.15 14.34
N TRP A 38 14.45 0.26 13.02
CA TRP A 38 13.33 0.51 12.12
C TRP A 38 12.33 -0.66 12.10
N GLN A 39 12.81 -1.91 12.09
CA GLN A 39 11.96 -3.09 12.25
C GLN A 39 11.19 -3.04 13.57
N LEU A 40 11.84 -2.70 14.68
CA LEU A 40 11.17 -2.57 15.98
C LEU A 40 10.09 -1.50 15.96
N ALA A 41 10.36 -0.34 15.34
CA ALA A 41 9.39 0.73 15.16
C ALA A 41 8.19 0.26 14.33
N LEU A 42 8.40 -0.43 13.20
CA LEU A 42 7.31 -1.01 12.40
C LEU A 42 6.47 -2.00 13.20
N ARG A 43 7.11 -2.89 13.98
CA ARG A 43 6.39 -3.87 14.81
C ARG A 43 5.57 -3.19 15.90
N ALA A 44 6.10 -2.15 16.53
CA ALA A 44 5.39 -1.36 17.53
C ALA A 44 4.18 -0.62 16.91
N SER A 45 4.39 0.05 15.78
CA SER A 45 3.31 0.72 15.04
C SER A 45 2.23 -0.27 14.60
N ARG A 46 2.62 -1.44 14.08
CA ARG A 46 1.67 -2.50 13.71
C ARG A 46 0.85 -2.96 14.90
N ALA A 47 1.49 -3.21 16.04
CA ALA A 47 0.81 -3.66 17.25
C ALA A 47 -0.17 -2.60 17.76
N PHE A 48 0.24 -1.33 17.73
CA PHE A 48 -0.61 -0.21 18.10
C PHE A 48 -1.83 -0.11 17.17
N LEU A 49 -1.65 -0.14 15.85
CA LEU A 49 -2.75 -0.08 14.89
C LEU A 49 -3.68 -1.29 15.04
N ALA A 50 -3.13 -2.49 15.16
CA ALA A 50 -3.90 -3.72 15.31
C ALA A 50 -4.78 -3.72 16.58
N HIS A 51 -4.31 -3.10 17.67
CA HIS A 51 -5.04 -3.06 18.93
C HIS A 51 -5.98 -1.86 19.05
N HIS A 52 -5.61 -0.70 18.52
CA HIS A 52 -6.30 0.57 18.79
C HIS A 52 -6.97 1.21 17.56
N GLN A 53 -6.47 0.96 16.34
CA GLN A 53 -6.82 1.72 15.13
C GLN A 53 -6.81 0.82 13.89
N ARG A 54 -7.64 -0.23 13.85
CA ARG A 54 -7.67 -1.21 12.75
C ARG A 54 -8.18 -0.64 11.43
N GLU A 55 -8.78 0.55 11.47
CA GLU A 55 -9.24 1.30 10.30
C GLU A 55 -8.18 2.23 9.68
N VAL A 56 -6.96 2.25 10.22
CA VAL A 56 -5.85 3.11 9.78
C VAL A 56 -4.73 2.25 9.19
N MET A 57 -4.10 2.77 8.14
CA MET A 57 -2.97 2.16 7.46
C MET A 57 -1.74 3.05 7.56
N LEU A 58 -0.59 2.45 7.86
CA LEU A 58 0.71 3.09 7.82
C LEU A 58 1.31 2.96 6.42
N LEU A 59 1.60 4.10 5.81
CA LEU A 59 2.47 4.17 4.63
C LEU A 59 3.86 4.58 5.12
N ALA A 60 4.89 3.83 4.75
CA ALA A 60 6.25 4.12 5.17
C ALA A 60 7.25 3.84 4.05
N ALA A 61 8.29 4.65 3.97
CA ALA A 61 9.40 4.41 3.07
C ALA A 61 10.29 3.28 3.60
N LEU A 62 10.74 2.41 2.70
CA LEU A 62 11.83 1.50 2.98
C LEU A 62 13.15 2.31 3.00
N PRO A 63 13.94 2.28 4.10
CA PRO A 63 15.14 3.11 4.21
C PRO A 63 16.24 2.70 3.24
N LEU A 64 17.03 3.68 2.76
CA LEU A 64 18.20 3.38 1.94
C LEU A 64 19.27 2.65 2.78
N PRO A 65 19.89 1.58 2.27
CA PRO A 65 21.00 0.94 2.96
C PRO A 65 22.31 1.72 2.78
N LEU A 66 23.12 1.79 3.85
CA LEU A 66 24.51 2.26 3.76
C LEU A 66 25.35 1.29 2.92
N ALA A 67 26.30 1.79 2.12
CA ALA A 67 27.17 0.98 1.25
C ALA A 67 27.89 -0.17 2.00
N ASP A 68 28.18 0.05 3.28
CA ASP A 68 28.83 -0.91 4.18
C ASP A 68 27.86 -1.75 5.04
N THR A 69 26.57 -1.84 4.70
CA THR A 69 25.65 -2.87 5.25
C THR A 69 26.03 -4.26 4.73
N ARG A 70 27.27 -4.65 4.97
CA ARG A 70 27.83 -5.97 4.79
C ARG A 70 27.62 -6.73 6.08
N ARG A 71 27.07 -7.94 5.95
CA ARG A 71 26.78 -8.92 6.98
C ARG A 71 25.45 -8.69 7.70
N VAL A 72 24.42 -9.29 7.12
CA VAL A 72 23.65 -10.21 7.97
C VAL A 72 24.31 -11.57 7.81
N ALA A 73 24.59 -12.27 8.91
CA ALA A 73 25.37 -13.52 8.96
C ALA A 73 25.06 -14.47 7.79
N ALA A 74 26.09 -15.17 7.30
CA ALA A 74 26.01 -16.19 6.27
C ALA A 74 24.74 -17.03 6.43
N ASP A 75 24.06 -17.35 5.32
CA ASP A 75 23.02 -18.38 5.34
C ASP A 75 23.58 -19.72 5.88
N ALA A 76 22.72 -20.74 6.01
CA ALA A 76 23.17 -22.11 6.33
C ALA A 76 24.18 -22.67 5.29
N SER A 77 24.37 -21.97 4.17
CA SER A 77 25.28 -22.26 3.04
C SER A 77 26.54 -21.37 2.97
N GLY A 78 26.79 -20.43 3.88
CA GLY A 78 27.96 -19.53 3.83
C GLY A 78 27.81 -18.19 3.05
N VAL A 79 26.72 -17.93 2.32
CA VAL A 79 26.60 -16.81 1.36
C VAL A 79 26.19 -15.49 2.03
N GLN A 80 26.98 -14.44 1.78
CA GLN A 80 26.69 -13.06 2.20
C GLN A 80 25.61 -12.45 1.30
N VAL A 81 24.55 -11.92 1.91
CA VAL A 81 23.48 -11.20 1.22
C VAL A 81 23.64 -9.71 1.51
N HIS A 82 23.75 -8.89 0.48
CA HIS A 82 23.86 -7.43 0.58
C HIS A 82 22.49 -6.80 0.31
N ALA A 83 22.09 -5.80 1.10
CA ALA A 83 20.83 -5.08 0.86
C ALA A 83 20.79 -4.46 -0.54
N GLN A 84 21.92 -3.98 -1.06
CA GLN A 84 22.01 -3.46 -2.44
C GLN A 84 21.99 -4.54 -3.53
N ALA A 85 22.30 -5.80 -3.20
CA ALA A 85 22.34 -6.89 -4.19
C ALA A 85 21.02 -7.68 -4.23
N ASP A 86 20.41 -7.89 -3.05
CA ASP A 86 19.15 -8.58 -2.88
C ASP A 86 18.44 -8.05 -1.62
N MET A 87 17.63 -7.02 -1.85
CA MET A 87 16.91 -6.34 -0.78
C MET A 87 15.86 -7.25 -0.13
N LEU A 88 15.18 -8.09 -0.91
CA LEU A 88 14.15 -8.98 -0.38
C LEU A 88 14.75 -10.00 0.60
N ALA A 89 15.84 -10.67 0.20
CA ALA A 89 16.53 -11.62 1.08
C ALA A 89 17.06 -10.94 2.35
N TYR A 90 17.55 -9.70 2.24
CA TYR A 90 17.97 -8.90 3.39
C TYR A 90 16.79 -8.60 4.34
N LEU A 91 15.62 -8.23 3.82
CA LEU A 91 14.43 -7.92 4.62
C LEU A 91 13.84 -9.14 5.32
N HIS A 92 13.88 -10.31 4.69
CA HIS A 92 13.51 -11.56 5.34
C HIS A 92 14.45 -11.92 6.49
N ARG A 93 15.75 -11.68 6.31
CA ARG A 93 16.75 -12.05 7.31
C ARG A 93 16.76 -11.09 8.50
N THR A 94 16.56 -9.81 8.27
CA THR A 94 16.33 -8.82 9.33
C THR A 94 14.96 -8.99 9.98
N GLY A 95 14.01 -9.63 9.30
CA GLY A 95 12.66 -9.89 9.79
C GLY A 95 11.74 -8.67 9.69
N VAL A 96 12.08 -7.70 8.85
CA VAL A 96 11.16 -6.63 8.44
C VAL A 96 9.95 -7.26 7.74
N ILE A 97 10.22 -8.17 6.80
CA ILE A 97 9.20 -8.92 6.06
C ILE A 97 9.23 -10.37 6.55
N ALA A 98 8.05 -10.94 6.80
CA ALA A 98 7.95 -12.34 7.21
C ALA A 98 8.53 -13.26 6.13
N ALA A 99 9.42 -14.19 6.52
CA ALA A 99 9.95 -15.20 5.62
C ALA A 99 8.83 -16.16 5.17
N PRO A 100 8.88 -16.70 3.94
CA PRO A 100 7.89 -17.67 3.46
C PRO A 100 7.77 -18.87 4.42
N GLY A 101 6.54 -19.25 4.75
CA GLY A 101 6.23 -20.35 5.67
C GLY A 101 6.37 -20.04 7.16
N LYS A 102 6.90 -18.87 7.55
CA LYS A 102 6.87 -18.37 8.93
C LYS A 102 5.74 -17.34 9.06
N ALA A 103 4.50 -17.82 9.19
CA ALA A 103 3.48 -16.96 9.77
C ALA A 103 3.98 -16.54 11.16
N ASN A 104 4.10 -15.22 11.40
CA ASN A 104 4.20 -14.75 12.77
C ASN A 104 2.97 -15.32 13.51
N GLY A 105 3.17 -16.00 14.64
CA GLY A 105 2.08 -16.63 15.39
C GLY A 105 0.85 -15.74 15.54
N ASP A 106 -0.33 -16.37 15.59
CA ASP A 106 -1.68 -15.81 15.74
C ASP A 106 -2.15 -14.71 14.76
N ASP A 107 -1.30 -14.17 13.86
CA ASP A 107 -1.73 -13.19 12.84
C ASP A 107 -1.96 -13.87 11.48
N PRO A 108 -3.22 -14.00 10.99
CA PRO A 108 -3.53 -14.53 9.66
C PRO A 108 -3.13 -13.57 8.50
N GLY A 109 -2.26 -12.60 8.76
CA GLY A 109 -1.80 -11.54 7.85
C GLY A 109 -2.54 -10.21 8.02
N SER A 110 -3.61 -10.16 8.81
CA SER A 110 -4.48 -8.99 8.95
C SER A 110 -3.81 -7.79 9.63
N ALA A 111 -2.96 -8.00 10.63
CA ALA A 111 -2.23 -6.89 11.26
C ALA A 111 -1.12 -6.38 10.34
N SER A 112 -0.47 -7.30 9.62
CA SER A 112 0.57 -6.97 8.63
C SER A 112 -0.01 -6.23 7.40
N ALA A 113 -1.30 -6.41 7.12
CA ALA A 113 -2.04 -5.70 6.09
C ALA A 113 -2.19 -4.19 6.35
N LEU A 114 -1.99 -3.75 7.61
CA LEU A 114 -2.09 -2.34 8.01
C LEU A 114 -0.86 -1.52 7.60
N ILE A 115 0.13 -2.12 6.94
CA ILE A 115 1.37 -1.45 6.54
C ILE A 115 1.61 -1.65 5.04
N GLN A 116 1.87 -0.55 4.33
CA GLN A 116 2.45 -0.56 2.99
C GLN A 116 3.83 0.09 3.03
N LEU A 117 4.82 -0.61 2.48
CA LEU A 117 6.17 -0.08 2.33
C LEU A 117 6.40 0.39 0.90
N ALA A 118 6.97 1.58 0.73
CA ALA A 118 7.28 2.15 -0.57
C ALA A 118 8.80 2.11 -0.85
N TRP A 119 9.16 1.81 -2.09
CA TRP A 119 10.54 1.70 -2.58
C TRP A 119 10.60 1.97 -4.09
N PRO A 120 11.71 2.46 -4.66
CA PRO A 120 12.91 3.09 -4.05
C PRO A 120 12.71 4.56 -3.65
N TRP A 121 13.78 5.24 -3.21
CA TRP A 121 13.76 6.70 -3.01
C TRP A 121 13.81 7.41 -4.35
N LEU A 122 13.07 8.52 -4.47
CA LEU A 122 12.77 9.14 -5.75
C LEU A 122 13.47 10.50 -5.89
N ARG A 123 13.92 10.82 -7.11
CA ARG A 123 14.42 12.14 -7.50
C ARG A 123 13.31 12.88 -8.23
N THR A 124 12.57 13.70 -7.49
CA THR A 124 11.49 14.52 -8.04
C THR A 124 11.89 15.98 -8.18
N GLN A 125 11.04 16.77 -8.84
CA GLN A 125 11.22 18.21 -8.88
C GLN A 125 11.12 18.88 -7.50
N ALA A 126 10.33 18.30 -6.58
CA ALA A 126 10.20 18.78 -5.20
C ALA A 126 11.43 18.42 -4.36
N ALA A 127 12.09 17.30 -4.66
CA ALA A 127 13.29 16.86 -3.95
C ALA A 127 14.54 17.70 -4.24
N ARG A 128 14.50 18.68 -5.14
CA ARG A 128 15.69 19.45 -5.59
C ARG A 128 16.51 20.05 -4.43
N ASP A 129 15.86 20.45 -3.34
CA ASP A 129 16.54 21.08 -2.21
C ASP A 129 16.74 20.13 -1.01
N LEU A 130 16.46 18.83 -1.20
CA LEU A 130 16.70 17.78 -0.20
C LEU A 130 18.12 17.19 -0.30
N PRO A 131 18.60 16.50 0.77
CA PRO A 131 19.82 15.69 0.72
C PRO A 131 19.89 14.76 -0.49
N GLU A 132 21.02 14.79 -1.20
CA GLU A 132 21.23 14.11 -2.48
C GLU A 132 20.14 14.37 -3.55
N SER A 133 19.27 15.37 -3.39
CA SER A 133 18.07 15.54 -4.20
C SER A 133 17.15 14.31 -4.24
N LEU A 134 17.09 13.56 -3.13
CA LEU A 134 16.24 12.38 -2.95
C LEU A 134 15.15 12.65 -1.92
N GLU A 135 13.95 12.17 -2.21
CA GLU A 135 12.86 12.11 -1.24
C GLU A 135 12.42 10.67 -0.95
N ALA A 136 11.91 10.49 0.26
CA ALA A 136 11.30 9.24 0.66
C ALA A 136 10.00 9.00 -0.14
N PRO A 137 9.74 7.78 -0.63
CA PRO A 137 8.63 7.50 -1.53
C PRO A 137 7.26 7.39 -0.84
N ASP A 138 7.20 7.44 0.49
CA ASP A 138 5.96 7.37 1.26
C ASP A 138 5.06 8.58 1.03
N GLY A 139 5.62 9.78 0.91
CA GLY A 139 4.87 10.99 0.54
C GLY A 139 4.24 10.87 -0.86
N VAL A 140 5.01 10.37 -1.83
CA VAL A 140 4.54 10.12 -3.21
C VAL A 140 3.44 9.06 -3.22
N LEU A 141 3.63 7.93 -2.51
CA LEU A 141 2.61 6.89 -2.38
C LEU A 141 1.34 7.42 -1.71
N ALA A 142 1.47 8.21 -0.64
CA ALA A 142 0.34 8.82 0.04
C ALA A 142 -0.46 9.75 -0.88
N GLY A 143 0.24 10.53 -1.71
CA GLY A 143 -0.38 11.36 -2.75
C GLY A 143 -1.15 10.54 -3.78
N LEU A 144 -0.56 9.46 -4.30
CA LEU A 144 -1.21 8.55 -5.24
C LEU A 144 -2.46 7.88 -4.64
N VAL A 145 -2.35 7.35 -3.42
CA VAL A 145 -3.45 6.71 -2.68
C VAL A 145 -4.58 7.71 -2.46
N SER A 146 -4.28 8.90 -1.96
CA SER A 146 -5.28 9.93 -1.66
C SER A 146 -6.02 10.38 -2.90
N ALA A 147 -5.29 10.69 -3.97
CA ALA A 147 -5.90 11.17 -5.18
C ALA A 147 -6.58 10.05 -5.98
N SER A 148 -6.23 8.77 -5.77
CA SER A 148 -7.01 7.63 -6.28
C SER A 148 -8.30 7.44 -5.49
N ALA A 149 -8.23 7.53 -4.16
CA ALA A 149 -9.39 7.39 -3.28
C ALA A 149 -10.50 8.40 -3.63
N ILE A 150 -10.14 9.65 -3.93
CA ILE A 150 -11.08 10.70 -4.38
C ILE A 150 -11.67 10.38 -5.76
N ALA A 151 -10.85 9.91 -6.69
CA ALA A 151 -11.25 9.77 -8.09
C ALA A 151 -12.00 8.47 -8.39
N ARG A 152 -11.66 7.36 -7.72
CA ARG A 152 -12.09 6.01 -8.08
C ARG A 152 -12.44 5.10 -6.90
N GLY A 153 -12.32 5.62 -5.68
CA GLY A 153 -12.50 4.88 -4.43
C GLY A 153 -11.22 4.26 -3.89
N ALA A 154 -11.12 4.17 -2.56
CA ALA A 154 -9.92 3.70 -1.86
C ALA A 154 -9.59 2.22 -2.11
N PHE A 155 -10.56 1.45 -2.60
CA PHE A 155 -10.47 0.01 -2.81
C PHE A 155 -9.74 -0.39 -4.10
N ARG A 156 -9.51 0.55 -5.02
CA ARG A 156 -8.79 0.26 -6.27
C ARG A 156 -7.28 0.32 -6.07
N SER A 157 -6.58 -0.50 -6.84
CA SER A 157 -5.13 -0.40 -6.96
C SER A 157 -4.73 0.96 -7.54
N VAL A 158 -3.63 1.51 -7.05
CA VAL A 158 -3.01 2.74 -7.57
C VAL A 158 -1.81 2.47 -8.48
N ALA A 159 -1.47 1.19 -8.69
CA ALA A 159 -0.41 0.76 -9.59
C ALA A 159 -0.84 0.81 -11.08
N GLY A 160 0.15 0.84 -11.97
CA GLY A 160 0.00 0.91 -13.44
C GLY A 160 -0.18 2.32 -14.00
N ASP A 161 -0.72 2.43 -15.21
CA ASP A 161 -0.81 3.66 -16.03
C ASP A 161 -1.43 4.86 -15.31
N PHE A 162 -2.34 4.60 -14.37
CA PHE A 162 -2.96 5.65 -13.57
C PHE A 162 -1.92 6.49 -12.81
N SER A 163 -0.84 5.86 -12.35
CA SER A 163 0.25 6.53 -11.65
C SER A 163 1.16 7.33 -12.59
N THR A 164 1.35 6.90 -13.84
CA THR A 164 2.24 7.55 -14.82
C THR A 164 1.91 9.03 -15.03
N SER A 165 0.61 9.34 -15.15
CA SER A 165 0.15 10.73 -15.32
C SER A 165 0.51 11.64 -14.14
N ARG A 166 0.69 11.07 -12.95
CA ARG A 166 0.93 11.79 -11.68
C ARG A 166 2.38 11.80 -11.25
N LEU A 167 3.21 10.94 -11.82
CA LEU A 167 4.63 10.81 -11.53
C LEU A 167 5.51 11.46 -12.62
N ARG A 168 4.96 12.41 -13.38
CA ARG A 168 5.67 13.11 -14.47
C ARG A 168 6.86 13.94 -14.00
N ASP A 169 6.89 14.29 -12.72
CA ASP A 169 7.95 15.05 -12.08
C ASP A 169 9.06 14.17 -11.51
N VAL A 170 8.88 12.84 -11.50
CA VAL A 170 9.92 11.86 -11.13
C VAL A 170 10.89 11.75 -12.31
N GLY A 171 12.14 12.16 -12.08
CA GLY A 171 13.20 12.05 -13.07
C GLY A 171 13.95 10.73 -12.98
N ASP A 172 14.21 10.26 -11.76
CA ASP A 172 15.10 9.13 -11.49
C ASP A 172 14.87 8.59 -10.06
N ALA A 173 15.56 7.51 -9.67
CA ALA A 173 15.46 6.92 -8.34
C ALA A 173 16.80 6.35 -7.83
N GLU A 174 16.89 6.11 -6.53
CA GLU A 174 18.03 5.48 -5.87
C GLU A 174 17.55 4.32 -4.98
N PRO A 175 17.97 3.07 -5.24
CA PRO A 175 18.54 2.61 -6.51
C PRO A 175 17.49 2.63 -7.63
N VAL A 176 17.95 2.64 -8.88
CA VAL A 176 17.07 2.41 -10.03
C VAL A 176 16.74 0.91 -10.11
N PRO A 177 15.45 0.51 -10.04
CA PRO A 177 15.08 -0.89 -10.20
C PRO A 177 15.47 -1.38 -11.58
N SER A 178 16.00 -2.60 -11.62
CA SER A 178 16.32 -3.30 -12.85
C SER A 178 15.05 -3.59 -13.65
N TRP A 179 15.06 -3.18 -14.92
CA TRP A 179 14.04 -3.58 -15.89
C TRP A 179 14.35 -4.99 -16.42
N GLU A 180 14.34 -5.99 -15.54
CA GLU A 180 14.38 -7.39 -15.97
C GLU A 180 12.95 -7.89 -16.15
N LEU A 181 12.51 -7.94 -17.42
CA LEU A 181 11.24 -8.52 -17.88
C LEU A 181 11.20 -10.03 -17.55
N GLY A 182 10.83 -10.37 -16.31
CA GLY A 182 10.63 -11.75 -15.89
C GLY A 182 10.11 -11.85 -14.46
N ASP A 183 9.19 -12.78 -14.22
CA ASP A 183 8.58 -13.05 -12.90
C ASP A 183 9.62 -13.44 -11.82
N ASP A 184 10.82 -13.83 -12.23
CA ASP A 184 11.92 -14.27 -11.38
C ASP A 184 12.94 -13.16 -11.08
N SER A 185 12.80 -11.95 -11.62
CA SER A 185 13.71 -10.86 -11.28
C SER A 185 13.60 -10.48 -9.80
N ARG A 186 14.70 -10.01 -9.20
CA ARG A 186 14.73 -9.65 -7.78
C ARG A 186 13.74 -8.53 -7.45
N ASP A 187 13.59 -7.58 -8.36
CA ASP A 187 12.65 -6.47 -8.19
C ASP A 187 11.19 -6.94 -8.35
N ALA A 188 10.90 -7.88 -9.27
CA ALA A 188 9.57 -8.49 -9.36
C ALA A 188 9.21 -9.29 -8.10
N GLN A 189 10.17 -10.02 -7.52
CA GLN A 189 9.97 -10.71 -6.25
C GLN A 189 9.74 -9.72 -5.10
N LEU A 190 10.53 -8.63 -5.05
CA LEU A 190 10.37 -7.57 -4.05
C LEU A 190 9.01 -6.88 -4.18
N ALA A 191 8.54 -6.61 -5.40
CA ALA A 191 7.26 -5.99 -5.71
C ALA A 191 6.05 -6.79 -5.16
N ARG A 192 6.20 -8.09 -4.87
CA ARG A 192 5.12 -8.88 -4.23
C ARG A 192 4.89 -8.51 -2.77
N HIS A 193 5.84 -7.80 -2.15
CA HIS A 193 5.83 -7.48 -0.72
C HIS A 193 5.93 -5.98 -0.40
N VAL A 194 6.39 -5.16 -1.36
CA VAL A 194 6.48 -3.70 -1.21
C VAL A 194 5.92 -3.00 -2.44
N CYS A 195 5.41 -1.78 -2.24
CA CYS A 195 5.00 -0.88 -3.30
C CYS A 195 6.24 -0.38 -4.05
N LEU A 196 6.47 -0.93 -5.25
CA LEU A 196 7.65 -0.64 -6.07
C LEU A 196 7.33 0.43 -7.11
N PHE A 197 8.08 1.53 -7.13
CA PHE A 197 8.12 2.48 -8.23
C PHE A 197 9.22 2.08 -9.21
N ALA A 198 8.92 2.07 -10.51
CA ALA A 198 9.92 1.73 -11.53
C ALA A 198 9.73 2.58 -12.80
N PRO A 199 10.80 2.77 -13.60
CA PRO A 199 10.68 3.43 -14.89
C PRO A 199 9.92 2.53 -15.88
N GLN A 200 9.05 3.14 -16.68
CA GLN A 200 8.35 2.55 -17.83
C GLN A 200 8.65 3.37 -19.10
N PRO A 201 8.34 2.84 -20.30
CA PRO A 201 8.56 3.58 -21.55
C PRO A 201 7.92 4.98 -21.59
N GLU A 202 6.77 5.17 -20.93
CA GLU A 202 6.05 6.45 -20.88
C GLU A 202 6.44 7.37 -19.70
N GLY A 203 7.34 6.92 -18.82
CA GLY A 203 7.73 7.63 -17.61
C GLY A 203 7.73 6.72 -16.39
N TRP A 204 7.75 7.28 -15.19
CA TRP A 204 7.72 6.49 -13.95
C TRP A 204 6.31 6.05 -13.60
N SER A 205 6.16 4.83 -13.10
CA SER A 205 4.88 4.34 -12.59
C SER A 205 5.07 3.43 -11.38
N LEU A 206 4.06 3.39 -10.50
CA LEU A 206 4.00 2.44 -9.41
C LEU A 206 3.65 1.06 -10.01
N GLN A 207 4.56 0.10 -9.90
CA GLN A 207 4.37 -1.26 -10.42
C GLN A 207 3.59 -2.15 -9.47
N SER A 208 3.59 -1.83 -8.17
CA SER A 208 2.93 -2.66 -7.15
C SER A 208 2.24 -1.84 -6.08
N ASP A 209 1.04 -2.27 -5.68
CA ASP A 209 0.24 -1.69 -4.61
C ASP A 209 -0.14 -2.79 -3.61
N VAL A 210 0.83 -3.15 -2.77
CA VAL A 210 0.76 -4.27 -1.84
C VAL A 210 1.02 -3.85 -0.39
N THR A 211 0.61 -4.71 0.53
CA THR A 211 0.88 -4.62 1.97
C THR A 211 2.00 -5.58 2.37
N LEU A 212 2.44 -5.48 3.63
CA LEU A 212 3.39 -6.43 4.21
C LEU A 212 2.80 -7.83 4.48
N SER A 213 1.51 -8.04 4.24
CA SER A 213 0.88 -9.34 4.47
C SER A 213 1.33 -10.37 3.44
N SER A 214 1.79 -11.53 3.91
CA SER A 214 2.02 -12.71 3.08
C SER A 214 0.75 -13.50 2.76
N SER A 215 -0.38 -13.16 3.40
CA SER A 215 -1.69 -13.78 3.13
C SER A 215 -2.30 -13.19 1.86
N ALA A 216 -2.67 -14.05 0.90
CA ALA A 216 -3.24 -13.64 -0.39
C ALA A 216 -4.50 -12.76 -0.24
N ALA A 217 -5.31 -13.00 0.79
CA ALA A 217 -6.52 -12.20 1.06
C ALA A 217 -6.22 -10.74 1.43
N TRP A 218 -5.03 -10.47 1.98
CA TRP A 218 -4.64 -9.17 2.55
C TRP A 218 -3.46 -8.53 1.80
N ARG A 219 -2.91 -9.20 0.79
CA ARG A 219 -1.71 -8.75 0.08
C ARG A 219 -1.93 -7.43 -0.64
N PHE A 220 -3.09 -7.21 -1.26
CA PHE A 220 -3.35 -6.00 -2.03
C PHE A 220 -3.70 -4.81 -1.13
N GLY A 221 -3.10 -3.65 -1.42
CA GLY A 221 -3.35 -2.41 -0.68
C GLY A 221 -4.82 -1.97 -0.75
N GLY A 222 -5.43 -2.07 -1.94
CA GLY A 222 -6.84 -1.72 -2.16
C GLY A 222 -7.81 -2.51 -1.27
N ALA A 223 -7.61 -3.82 -1.10
CA ALA A 223 -8.44 -4.64 -0.22
C ALA A 223 -8.33 -4.22 1.25
N SER A 224 -7.12 -3.85 1.69
CA SER A 224 -6.89 -3.41 3.07
C SER A 224 -7.47 -2.01 3.33
N ARG A 225 -7.41 -1.10 2.35
CA ARG A 225 -8.08 0.21 2.41
C ARG A 225 -9.61 0.11 2.37
N LEU A 226 -10.16 -0.85 1.61
CA LEU A 226 -11.58 -1.19 1.64
C LEU A 226 -12.00 -1.64 3.04
N MET A 227 -11.24 -2.54 3.65
CA MET A 227 -11.51 -3.00 5.01
C MET A 227 -11.49 -1.85 6.02
N GLY A 228 -10.50 -0.95 5.93
CA GLY A 228 -10.44 0.23 6.79
C GLY A 228 -11.66 1.15 6.62
N SER A 229 -12.17 1.29 5.40
CA SER A 229 -13.39 2.05 5.10
C SER A 229 -14.63 1.41 5.73
N ILE A 230 -14.75 0.08 5.65
CA ILE A 230 -15.86 -0.69 6.25
C ILE A 230 -15.80 -0.59 7.79
N LEU A 231 -14.62 -0.76 8.39
CA LEU A 231 -14.43 -0.67 9.84
C LEU A 231 -14.79 0.72 10.38
N ARG A 232 -14.38 1.78 9.68
CA ARG A 232 -14.72 3.16 10.05
C ARG A 232 -16.22 3.41 10.01
N ALA A 233 -16.90 2.90 8.99
CA ALA A 233 -18.36 3.01 8.89
C ALA A 233 -19.09 2.17 9.94
N ALA A 234 -18.61 0.96 10.24
CA ALA A 234 -19.14 0.11 11.30
C ALA A 234 -19.01 0.79 12.68
N ARG A 235 -17.88 1.46 12.93
CA ARG A 235 -17.66 2.25 14.15
C ARG A 235 -18.67 3.38 14.25
N ALA A 236 -18.82 4.18 13.20
CA ALA A 236 -19.81 5.26 13.17
C ALA A 236 -21.25 4.78 13.34
N ALA A 237 -21.60 3.64 12.75
CA ALA A 237 -22.92 3.01 12.94
C ALA A 237 -23.12 2.51 14.38
N GLY A 238 -22.06 1.97 15.00
CA GLY A 238 -22.07 1.54 16.39
C GLY A 238 -22.21 2.71 17.37
N ASP A 239 -21.47 3.80 17.15
CA ASP A 239 -21.51 5.01 17.96
C ASP A 239 -22.92 5.61 18.02
N ALA A 240 -23.66 5.54 16.91
CA ALA A 240 -25.05 5.99 16.83
C ALA A 240 -26.06 5.12 17.60
N LEU A 241 -25.65 3.94 18.08
CA LEU A 241 -26.51 2.98 18.79
C LEU A 241 -26.07 2.77 20.24
N VAL A 242 -25.01 3.42 20.70
CA VAL A 242 -24.59 3.32 22.09
C VAL A 242 -25.72 3.87 22.98
N PHE A 243 -26.11 3.10 24.00
CA PHE A 243 -27.22 3.37 24.92
C PHE A 243 -28.63 3.22 24.34
N GLU A 244 -28.79 2.79 23.08
CA GLU A 244 -30.10 2.40 22.56
C GLU A 244 -30.57 1.03 23.10
N PRO A 245 -31.89 0.78 23.20
CA PRO A 245 -32.41 -0.53 23.57
C PRO A 245 -31.92 -1.63 22.63
N ASN A 246 -31.23 -2.63 23.18
CA ASN A 246 -30.72 -3.78 22.41
C ASN A 246 -31.89 -4.69 21.99
N GLY A 247 -32.29 -4.60 20.72
CA GLY A 247 -33.37 -5.42 20.17
C GLY A 247 -33.52 -5.29 18.66
N ASN A 248 -34.59 -5.89 18.13
CA ASN A 248 -34.82 -6.04 16.69
C ASN A 248 -34.72 -4.72 15.90
N ALA A 249 -35.13 -3.59 16.49
CA ALA A 249 -35.05 -2.28 15.86
C ALA A 249 -33.58 -1.83 15.66
N ALA A 250 -32.74 -1.90 16.71
CA ALA A 250 -31.32 -1.59 16.63
C ALA A 250 -30.60 -2.53 15.65
N TRP A 251 -30.90 -3.83 15.70
CA TRP A 251 -30.31 -4.83 14.81
C TRP A 251 -30.68 -4.58 13.34
N ALA A 252 -31.94 -4.26 13.06
CA ALA A 252 -32.38 -3.89 11.71
C ALA A 252 -31.72 -2.58 11.25
N SER A 253 -31.51 -1.62 12.14
CA SER A 253 -30.84 -0.36 11.83
C SER A 253 -29.40 -0.60 11.37
N VAL A 254 -28.58 -1.36 12.12
CA VAL A 254 -27.20 -1.68 11.71
C VAL A 254 -27.16 -2.43 10.39
N ARG A 255 -28.01 -3.45 10.23
CA ARG A 255 -28.07 -4.23 8.97
C ARG A 255 -28.38 -3.34 7.77
N ARG A 256 -29.30 -2.39 7.93
CA ARG A 256 -29.65 -1.44 6.88
C ARG A 256 -28.48 -0.51 6.55
N VAL A 257 -27.87 0.12 7.55
CA VAL A 257 -26.75 1.06 7.35
C VAL A 257 -25.56 0.36 6.67
N MET A 258 -25.14 -0.78 7.22
CA MET A 258 -24.01 -1.53 6.66
C MET A 258 -24.36 -2.15 5.30
N GLY A 259 -25.59 -2.65 5.13
CA GLY A 259 -26.08 -3.20 3.87
C GLY A 259 -26.04 -2.17 2.74
N THR A 260 -26.56 -0.95 2.98
CA THR A 260 -26.53 0.14 1.99
C THR A 260 -25.10 0.54 1.61
N LEU A 261 -24.19 0.61 2.57
CA LEU A 261 -22.78 0.91 2.31
C LEU A 261 -22.12 -0.15 1.41
N LEU A 262 -22.26 -1.42 1.78
CA LEU A 262 -21.65 -2.54 1.06
C LEU A 262 -22.26 -2.72 -0.33
N GLU A 263 -23.56 -2.44 -0.49
CA GLU A 263 -24.20 -2.37 -1.80
C GLU A 263 -23.59 -1.28 -2.68
N GLY A 264 -23.27 -0.11 -2.12
CA GLY A 264 -22.54 0.96 -2.82
C GLY A 264 -21.17 0.48 -3.30
N PHE A 265 -20.38 -0.14 -2.43
CA PHE A 265 -19.09 -0.72 -2.80
C PHE A 265 -19.21 -1.81 -3.87
N TRP A 266 -20.25 -2.66 -3.80
CA TRP A 266 -20.49 -3.70 -4.80
C TRP A 266 -20.80 -3.10 -6.18
N ARG A 267 -21.66 -2.09 -6.26
CA ARG A 267 -21.97 -1.38 -7.52
C ARG A 267 -20.73 -0.76 -8.16
N GLU A 268 -19.82 -0.27 -7.33
CA GLU A 268 -18.54 0.30 -7.77
C GLU A 268 -17.49 -0.78 -8.10
N GLY A 269 -17.81 -2.07 -7.95
CA GLY A 269 -16.92 -3.18 -8.29
C GLY A 269 -15.82 -3.44 -7.26
N ALA A 270 -16.03 -3.06 -6.00
CA ALA A 270 -15.07 -3.31 -4.91
C ALA A 270 -15.06 -4.78 -4.44
N PHE A 271 -16.11 -5.54 -4.75
CA PHE A 271 -16.26 -6.94 -4.36
C PHE A 271 -16.34 -7.87 -5.57
N ALA A 272 -15.88 -9.10 -5.40
CA ALA A 272 -16.03 -10.16 -6.40
C ALA A 272 -17.40 -10.85 -6.25
N GLY A 273 -18.02 -11.21 -7.37
CA GLY A 273 -19.29 -11.94 -7.41
C GLY A 273 -20.35 -11.24 -8.25
N ALA A 274 -21.07 -12.02 -9.06
CA ALA A 274 -22.13 -11.50 -9.93
C ALA A 274 -23.39 -11.08 -9.17
N ALA A 275 -23.62 -11.65 -7.98
CA ALA A 275 -24.73 -11.29 -7.10
C ALA A 275 -24.22 -10.74 -5.75
N MET A 276 -25.01 -9.86 -5.13
CA MET A 276 -24.70 -9.27 -3.82
C MET A 276 -24.45 -10.34 -2.74
N GLY A 277 -25.27 -11.41 -2.72
CA GLY A 277 -25.14 -12.48 -1.74
C GLY A 277 -23.83 -13.28 -1.82
N ASP A 278 -23.18 -13.29 -2.99
CA ASP A 278 -21.86 -13.89 -3.11
C ASP A 278 -20.77 -12.89 -2.67
N ALA A 279 -21.00 -11.59 -2.87
CA ALA A 279 -20.04 -10.52 -2.61
C ALA A 279 -19.90 -10.16 -1.12
N PHE A 280 -21.02 -10.06 -0.40
CA PHE A 280 -21.01 -9.75 1.02
C PHE A 280 -22.26 -10.27 1.75
N THR A 281 -22.14 -10.42 3.06
CA THR A 281 -23.26 -10.70 3.97
C THR A 281 -23.15 -9.85 5.23
N VAL A 282 -24.30 -9.41 5.74
CA VAL A 282 -24.41 -8.70 7.02
C VAL A 282 -25.45 -9.40 7.88
N ARG A 283 -25.01 -9.94 9.01
CA ARG A 283 -25.87 -10.62 9.98
C ARG A 283 -25.81 -9.89 11.32
N CYS A 284 -26.99 -9.61 11.87
CA CYS A 284 -27.17 -9.06 13.20
C CYS A 284 -28.59 -9.45 13.59
N ASP A 285 -28.70 -10.58 14.28
CA ASP A 285 -29.95 -11.16 14.73
C ASP A 285 -29.66 -12.16 15.86
N ARG A 286 -30.68 -12.90 16.31
CA ARG A 286 -30.51 -13.84 17.42
C ARG A 286 -29.47 -14.93 17.13
N SER A 287 -29.14 -15.23 15.87
CA SER A 287 -28.12 -16.22 15.53
C SER A 287 -26.69 -15.73 15.73
N THR A 288 -26.47 -14.41 15.86
CA THR A 288 -25.13 -13.81 16.07
C THR A 288 -24.85 -13.49 17.54
N MET A 289 -25.83 -13.62 18.45
CA MET A 289 -25.68 -13.33 19.88
C MET A 289 -26.24 -14.45 20.75
N THR A 290 -25.57 -14.75 21.86
CA THR A 290 -26.09 -15.62 22.93
C THR A 290 -26.97 -14.85 23.92
N GLN A 291 -27.65 -15.51 24.87
CA GLN A 291 -28.38 -14.78 25.92
C GLN A 291 -27.44 -13.98 26.81
N ALA A 292 -26.27 -14.55 27.14
CA ALA A 292 -25.24 -13.87 27.92
C ALA A 292 -24.74 -12.59 27.23
N ASP A 293 -24.65 -12.57 25.89
CA ASP A 293 -24.29 -11.36 25.15
C ASP A 293 -25.34 -10.25 25.32
N LEU A 294 -26.63 -10.61 25.23
CA LEU A 294 -27.72 -9.64 25.38
C LEU A 294 -27.79 -9.11 26.81
N ASP A 295 -27.66 -9.99 27.80
CA ASP A 295 -27.69 -9.62 29.22
C ASP A 295 -26.49 -8.73 29.59
N ALA A 296 -25.35 -8.92 28.93
CA ALA A 296 -24.17 -8.06 29.03
C ALA A 296 -24.26 -6.77 28.17
N GLY A 297 -25.38 -6.53 27.49
CA GLY A 297 -25.58 -5.35 26.63
C GLY A 297 -24.74 -5.35 25.35
N ARG A 298 -24.26 -6.50 24.89
CA ARG A 298 -23.45 -6.63 23.67
C ARG A 298 -24.33 -6.80 22.43
N LEU A 299 -23.94 -6.12 21.36
CA LEU A 299 -24.49 -6.27 20.02
C LEU A 299 -23.38 -6.75 19.09
N LEU A 300 -23.51 -7.95 18.54
CA LEU A 300 -22.55 -8.53 17.60
C LEU A 300 -23.11 -8.49 16.18
N VAL A 301 -22.36 -7.87 15.27
CA VAL A 301 -22.66 -7.85 13.84
C VAL A 301 -21.58 -8.61 13.11
N GLU A 302 -21.96 -9.64 12.37
CA GLU A 302 -21.07 -10.40 11.50
C GLU A 302 -21.15 -9.83 10.10
N ILE A 303 -20.01 -9.35 9.58
CA ILE A 303 -19.87 -8.86 8.21
C ILE A 303 -18.86 -9.75 7.51
N THR A 304 -19.29 -10.42 6.45
CA THR A 304 -18.40 -11.16 5.56
C THR A 304 -18.34 -10.43 4.23
N VAL A 305 -17.14 -10.25 3.69
CA VAL A 305 -16.93 -9.60 2.39
C VAL A 305 -15.94 -10.38 1.54
N ARG A 306 -16.06 -10.23 0.22
CA ARG A 306 -15.11 -10.79 -0.74
C ARG A 306 -14.53 -9.69 -1.63
N PRO A 307 -13.43 -9.04 -1.22
CA PRO A 307 -12.79 -7.98 -1.99
C PRO A 307 -12.42 -8.46 -3.40
N ALA A 308 -12.57 -7.58 -4.40
CA ALA A 308 -12.05 -7.81 -5.73
C ALA A 308 -10.52 -7.73 -5.70
N MET A 309 -9.84 -8.82 -6.08
CA MET A 309 -8.39 -8.84 -6.20
C MET A 309 -7.95 -8.08 -7.45
N SER A 310 -6.81 -7.39 -7.37
CA SER A 310 -6.24 -6.70 -8.53
C SER A 310 -5.54 -7.69 -9.47
N ILE A 311 -5.59 -7.41 -10.76
CA ILE A 311 -4.83 -8.15 -11.77
C ILE A 311 -3.42 -7.54 -11.79
N GLU A 312 -2.39 -8.37 -11.61
CA GLU A 312 -0.98 -7.94 -11.63
C GLU A 312 -0.17 -8.53 -12.79
N CYS A 313 -0.69 -9.57 -13.45
CA CYS A 313 -0.02 -10.23 -14.56
C CYS A 313 -1.08 -10.69 -15.57
N ILE A 314 -0.82 -10.43 -16.85
CA ILE A 314 -1.65 -10.89 -17.96
C ILE A 314 -0.80 -11.83 -18.81
N THR A 315 -1.12 -13.13 -18.77
CA THR A 315 -0.52 -14.10 -19.71
C THR A 315 -1.38 -14.22 -20.96
N VAL A 316 -0.85 -13.79 -22.10
CA VAL A 316 -1.46 -13.95 -23.41
C VAL A 316 -0.96 -15.24 -24.04
N VAL A 317 -1.90 -16.11 -24.42
CA VAL A 317 -1.61 -17.37 -25.12
C VAL A 317 -2.07 -17.26 -26.56
N LEU A 318 -1.13 -17.21 -27.50
CA LEU A 318 -1.41 -17.13 -28.93
C LEU A 318 -1.30 -18.52 -29.55
N ASN A 319 -2.41 -19.01 -30.10
CA ASN A 319 -2.46 -20.29 -30.81
C ASN A 319 -2.54 -20.04 -32.32
N LEU A 320 -1.47 -20.35 -33.04
CA LEU A 320 -1.45 -20.32 -34.50
C LEU A 320 -1.90 -21.68 -35.02
N ASN A 321 -3.15 -21.76 -35.48
CA ASN A 321 -3.68 -22.94 -36.15
C ASN A 321 -3.34 -22.87 -37.64
N SER A 322 -2.26 -23.54 -38.04
CA SER A 322 -2.02 -23.90 -39.44
C SER A 322 -2.45 -25.36 -39.67
N ALA A 323 -2.88 -25.70 -40.88
CA ALA A 323 -3.43 -27.03 -41.19
C ALA A 323 -2.46 -28.17 -40.78
N GLY A 324 -2.66 -28.72 -39.59
CA GLY A 324 -1.91 -29.86 -39.02
C GLY A 324 -1.01 -29.58 -37.81
N HIS A 325 -0.69 -28.31 -37.49
CA HIS A 325 0.20 -27.98 -36.37
C HIS A 325 -0.30 -26.74 -35.60
N THR A 326 -0.54 -26.92 -34.30
CA THR A 326 -0.78 -25.83 -33.34
C THR A 326 0.55 -25.43 -32.71
N VAL A 327 1.00 -24.20 -32.98
CA VAL A 327 2.09 -23.58 -32.24
C VAL A 327 1.48 -22.71 -31.14
N VAL A 328 1.88 -22.96 -29.89
CA VAL A 328 1.45 -22.19 -28.72
C VAL A 328 2.59 -21.23 -28.34
N LEU A 329 2.34 -19.93 -28.46
CA LEU A 329 3.22 -18.89 -27.93
C LEU A 329 2.61 -18.36 -26.63
N ARG A 330 3.43 -18.20 -25.58
CA ARG A 330 3.03 -17.61 -24.30
C ARG A 330 3.85 -16.35 -24.07
N GLU A 331 3.18 -15.22 -23.98
CA GLU A 331 3.79 -13.93 -23.61
C GLU A 331 3.13 -13.43 -22.33
N ALA A 332 3.92 -12.93 -21.39
CA ALA A 332 3.45 -12.31 -20.15
C ALA A 332 3.65 -10.79 -20.25
N ALA A 333 2.64 -10.02 -19.84
CA ALA A 333 2.65 -8.57 -19.76
C ALA A 333 2.23 -8.10 -18.38
#